data_AF-A0A7V9S9P5-F1
#
_entry.id   AF-A0A7V9S9P5-F1
#
_cell.length_a   1.000
_cell.length_b   1.000
_cell.length_c   1.000
_cell.angle_alpha   90.00
_cell.angle_beta   90.00
_cell.angle_gamma   90.00
#
_symmetry.space_group_name_H-M   'P 1'
#
loop_
_entity.id
_entity.type
_entity.pdbx_description
1 polymer ?
#
loop_
_entity_poly.entity_id
_entity_poly.type
_entity_poly.pdbx_seq_one_letter_code
_entity_poly.pdbx_strand_id
1 'polypeptide(L)' 'MFSHRLAVTDDMPDLQRLMTAAIRELLPQFLSPEKVEASFAVMGVDSQLIADGTYFILEEGVLAGCGGWSR' A
#
# COMPACT_ATOMS: atom_id res chain seq x y z
N MET A 1 7.04 -1.15 18.70
CA MET A 1 5.60 -0.97 18.97
C MET A 1 5.00 -0.30 17.76
N PHE A 2 3.97 -0.89 17.16
CA PHE A 2 3.32 -0.31 16.00
C PHE A 2 2.42 0.87 16.38
N SER A 3 2.50 1.95 15.61
CA SER A 3 1.54 3.06 15.62
C SER A 3 0.77 3.10 14.31
N HIS A 4 -0.37 3.77 14.31
CA HIS A 4 -1.15 4.00 13.09
C HIS A 4 -1.59 5.46 13.00
N ARG A 5 -1.79 5.94 11.77
CA ARG A 5 -2.33 7.27 11.47
C ARG A 5 -3.06 7.23 10.12
N LEU A 6 -3.85 8.26 9.84
CA LEU A 6 -4.37 8.47 8.49
C LEU A 6 -3.23 8.85 7.54
N ALA A 7 -3.30 8.32 6.31
CA ALA A 7 -2.45 8.76 5.23
C ALA A 7 -2.84 10.16 4.77
N VAL A 8 -1.85 10.91 4.32
CA VAL A 8 -2.02 12.19 3.63
C VAL A 8 -1.39 12.09 2.25
N THR A 9 -1.71 13.03 1.37
CA THR A 9 -1.21 13.05 -0.02
C THR A 9 0.32 13.00 -0.09
N ASP A 10 1.00 13.62 0.88
CA ASP A 10 2.46 13.66 0.95
C ASP A 10 3.10 12.28 1.20
N ASP A 11 2.33 11.30 1.70
CA ASP A 11 2.79 9.93 1.91
C ASP A 11 2.86 9.11 0.61
N MET A 12 2.30 9.62 -0.50
CA MET A 12 2.17 8.88 -1.75
C MET A 12 3.49 8.26 -2.25
N PRO A 13 4.65 8.95 -2.25
CA PRO A 13 5.90 8.34 -2.68
C PRO A 13 6.33 7.15 -1.82
N ASP A 14 6.10 7.21 -0.51
CA ASP A 14 6.44 6.13 0.41
C ASP A 14 5.46 4.96 0.30
N LEU A 15 4.17 5.24 0.14
CA LEU A 15 3.16 4.22 -0.09
C LEU A 15 3.39 3.45 -1.40
N GLN A 16 3.78 4.16 -2.47
CA GLN A 16 4.15 3.51 -3.74
C GLN A 16 5.35 2.57 -3.59
N ARG A 17 6.35 2.96 -2.79
CA ARG A 17 7.51 2.09 -2.47
C ARG A 17 7.08 0.86 -1.68
N LEU A 18 6.31 1.06 -0.61
CA LEU A 18 5.80 -0.02 0.23
C LEU A 18 5.00 -1.04 -0.59
N MET A 19 4.10 -0.57 -1.43
CA MET A 19 3.23 -1.41 -2.24
C MET A 19 4.00 -2.15 -3.34
N THR A 20 5.01 -1.50 -3.93
CA THR A 20 5.94 -2.17 -4.86
C THR A 20 6.68 -3.32 -4.18
N ALA A 21 7.17 -3.10 -2.96
CA ALA A 21 7.82 -4.15 -2.17
C ALA A 21 6.84 -5.29 -1.85
N ALA A 22 5.63 -4.96 -1.38
CA ALA A 22 4.60 -5.94 -1.06
C ALA A 22 4.22 -6.82 -2.27
N ILE A 23 4.00 -6.21 -3.45
CA ILE A 23 3.69 -6.95 -4.68
C ILE A 23 4.85 -7.89 -5.05
N ARG A 24 6.09 -7.40 -5.02
CA ARG A 24 7.27 -8.18 -5.42
C ARG A 24 7.65 -9.29 -4.46
N GLU A 25 7.44 -9.09 -3.15
CA GLU A 25 7.95 -10.01 -2.13
C GLU A 25 6.88 -11.01 -1.66
N LEU A 26 5.60 -10.62 -1.64
CA LEU A 26 4.53 -11.45 -1.07
C LEU A 26 3.77 -12.26 -2.12
N LEU A 27 3.49 -11.69 -3.30
CA LEU A 27 2.71 -12.37 -4.34
C LEU A 27 3.40 -13.55 -5.02
N PRO A 28 4.74 -13.65 -5.15
CA PRO A 28 5.38 -14.80 -5.80
C PRO A 28 5.07 -16.16 -5.16
N GLN A 29 4.59 -16.17 -3.92
CA GLN A 29 4.13 -17.39 -3.25
C GLN A 29 2.82 -17.94 -3.82
N PHE A 30 2.07 -17.12 -4.56
CA PHE A 30 0.72 -17.41 -5.04
C PHE A 30 0.55 -17.24 -6.55
N LEU A 31 1.41 -16.43 -7.19
CA LEU A 31 1.28 -16.01 -8.58
C LEU A 31 2.54 -16.33 -9.38
N SER A 32 2.36 -16.65 -10.66
CA SER A 32 3.49 -16.73 -11.60
C SER A 32 4.13 -15.35 -11.80
N PRO A 33 5.40 -15.26 -12.25
CA PRO A 33 6.08 -13.99 -12.49
C PRO A 33 5.25 -13.01 -13.35
N GLU A 34 4.67 -13.51 -14.44
CA GLU A 34 3.79 -12.74 -15.34
C GLU A 34 2.56 -12.17 -14.61
N LYS A 35 2.00 -12.91 -13.66
CA LYS A 35 0.83 -12.50 -12.87
C LYS A 35 1.19 -11.49 -11.78
N VAL A 36 2.40 -11.53 -11.21
CA VAL A 36 2.84 -10.47 -10.28
C VAL A 36 3.12 -9.18 -11.05
N GLU A 37 3.72 -9.24 -12.24
CA GLU A 37 3.87 -8.06 -13.09
C GLU A 37 2.51 -7.47 -13.50
N ALA A 38 1.54 -8.32 -13.86
CA ALA A 38 0.17 -7.88 -14.15
C ALA A 38 -0.52 -7.22 -12.94
N SER A 39 -0.12 -7.57 -11.72
CA SER A 39 -0.73 -7.01 -10.49
C SER A 39 -0.43 -5.53 -10.32
N PHE A 40 0.69 -5.01 -10.83
CA PHE A 40 1.00 -3.57 -10.79
C PHE A 40 -0.02 -2.69 -11.54
N ALA A 41 -0.76 -3.25 -12.49
CA ALA A 41 -1.79 -2.51 -13.23
C ALA A 41 -3.08 -2.30 -12.42
N VAL A 42 -3.30 -3.09 -11.37
CA VAL A 42 -4.56 -3.11 -10.60
C VAL A 42 -4.38 -2.92 -9.11
N MET A 43 -3.20 -3.25 -8.57
CA MET A 43 -2.84 -3.07 -7.18
C MET A 43 -2.10 -1.74 -7.04
N GLY A 44 -2.83 -0.74 -6.55
CA GLY A 44 -2.40 0.63 -6.41
C GLY A 44 -3.00 1.29 -5.16
N VAL A 45 -2.41 2.40 -4.72
CA VAL A 45 -3.00 3.23 -3.68
C VAL A 45 -4.11 4.01 -4.36
N ASP A 46 -5.34 3.75 -3.95
CA ASP A 46 -6.45 4.57 -4.39
C ASP A 46 -6.37 5.93 -3.68
N SER A 47 -5.94 6.96 -4.42
CA SER A 47 -5.85 8.33 -3.92
C SER A 47 -7.18 8.89 -3.42
N GLN A 48 -8.31 8.33 -3.85
CA GLN A 48 -9.63 8.73 -3.34
C GLN A 48 -9.81 8.32 -1.87
N LEU A 49 -9.24 7.19 -1.44
CA LEU A 49 -9.26 6.74 -0.04
C LEU A 49 -8.39 7.63 0.87
N ILE A 50 -7.37 8.28 0.30
CA ILE A 50 -6.60 9.28 1.03
C ILE A 50 -7.42 10.57 1.14
N ALA A 51 -8.04 11.00 0.03
CA ALA A 51 -8.84 12.22 -0.01
C ALA A 51 -10.10 12.13 0.87
N ASP A 52 -10.71 10.95 1.00
CA ASP A 52 -11.90 10.74 1.84
C ASP A 52 -11.57 10.50 3.33
N GLY A 53 -10.27 10.43 3.68
CA GLY A 53 -9.80 10.25 5.04
C GLY A 53 -10.04 8.85 5.61
N THR A 54 -10.07 7.82 4.76
CA THR A 54 -10.31 6.42 5.17
C THR A 54 -9.10 5.50 4.97
N TYR A 55 -7.97 6.01 4.47
CA TYR A 55 -6.75 5.26 4.28
C TYR A 55 -5.78 5.42 5.46
N PHE A 56 -5.29 4.30 5.99
CA PHE A 56 -4.42 4.24 7.16
C PHE A 56 -3.02 3.74 6.80
N ILE A 57 -2.05 4.20 7.60
CA ILE A 57 -0.66 3.75 7.58
C ILE A 57 -0.34 3.14 8.95
N LEU A 58 0.36 2.01 8.96
CA LEU A 58 1.00 1.44 10.13
C LEU A 58 2.51 1.67 10.07
N GLU A 59 3.10 2.07 11.19
CA GLU A 59 4.51 2.44 11.29
C GLU A 59 5.17 1.80 12.53
N GLU A 60 6.43 1.39 12.38
CA GLU A 60 7.35 1.04 13.48
C GLU A 60 8.73 1.65 13.16
N GLY A 61 8.85 2.97 13.35
CA GLY A 61 10.01 3.76 12.91
C GLY A 61 10.08 3.97 11.39
N VAL A 62 9.48 3.08 10.60
CA VAL A 62 9.25 3.17 9.15
C VAL A 62 7.86 2.63 8.81
N LEU A 63 7.37 2.93 7.59
CA LEU A 63 6.12 2.34 7.08
C LEU A 63 6.22 0.82 7.04
N ALA A 64 5.30 0.16 7.74
CA ALA A 64 5.22 -1.30 7.83
C ALA A 64 3.97 -1.87 7.13
N GLY A 65 2.97 -1.04 6.88
CA GLY A 65 1.73 -1.45 6.22
C GLY A 65 0.82 -0.27 5.91
N CYS A 66 -0.15 -0.48 5.02
CA CYS A 66 -1.18 0.50 4.71
C CYS A 66 -2.46 -0.18 4.24
N GLY A 67 -3.58 0.52 4.34
CA GLY A 67 -4.88 0.02 3.86
C GLY A 67 -6.03 0.91 4.28
N GLY A 68 -7.15 0.78 3.58
CA GLY A 68 -8.37 1.54 3.85
C GLY A 68 -9.53 0.95 3.07
N TRP A 69 -10.72 1.50 3.29
CA TRP A 69 -11.93 1.17 2.57
C TRP A 69 -12.77 2.42 2.44
N SER A 70 -13.40 2.60 1.27
CA SER A 70 -14.30 3.75 1.09
C SER A 70 -15.49 3.63 2.04
N ARG A 71 -16.11 4.77 2.33
CA ARG A 71 -17.41 4.79 3.02
C ARG A 71 -18.50 4.08 2.22
#